data_AF-A0A914T775-F1
#
_entry.id   AF-A0A914T775-F1
#
_cell.length_a   1.000
_cell.length_b   1.000
_cell.length_c   1.000
_cell.angle_alpha   90.00
_cell.angle_beta   90.00
_cell.angle_gamma   90.00
#
_symmetry.space_group_name_H-M   'P 1'
#
loop_
_entity.id
_entity.type
_entity.pdbx_description
1 polymer ?
#
loop_
_entity_poly.entity_id
_entity_poly.type
_entity_poly.pdbx_seq_one_letter_code
_entity_poly.pdbx_strand_id
1 'polypeptide(L)'
;MDIFGRKFVAVYFRSGIGFLAVIFLLFGKLFLSIESFAIGTILFGALWPIKSGVTKYYISECSPDKIRGFFTQGLVSITGLLHIGAGFLLLPQFLGNDKYWHYTLYIAIGIIGIFISAAVFIPESPKFLWFQGKKFDAIKAVKAFHGKNVDIESITHGYDLERSIIHTKSNHINLSQIWKDNGLRNSLILLFAAALVSTLGPLQIYFLYSIVLKIKYGFTNSQAVTFELILNLVFLPLGPFLVFATIYQ
;
A
#
# COMPACT_ATOMS: atom_id res chain seq x y z
N MET A 1 15.43 -0.66 -0.87
CA MET A 1 14.86 -1.65 0.07
C MET A 1 15.89 -2.67 0.50
N ASP A 2 16.68 -3.18 -0.45
CA ASP A 2 17.66 -4.25 -0.18
C ASP A 2 18.83 -3.82 0.72
N ILE A 3 19.08 -2.51 0.83
CA ILE A 3 20.12 -1.95 1.71
C ILE A 3 19.54 -1.54 3.07
N PHE A 4 18.45 -0.76 3.07
CA PHE A 4 17.92 -0.12 4.28
C PHE A 4 16.90 -0.95 5.08
N GLY A 5 16.39 -2.05 4.51
CA GLY A 5 15.29 -2.82 5.09
C GLY A 5 13.93 -2.39 4.57
N ARG A 6 13.00 -3.35 4.54
CA ARG A 6 11.65 -3.12 4.02
C ARG A 6 10.81 -2.32 4.99
N LYS A 7 10.89 -2.61 6.30
CA LYS A 7 10.23 -1.84 7.37
C LYS A 7 10.72 -0.40 7.39
N PHE A 8 12.03 -0.17 7.22
CA PHE A 8 12.57 1.19 7.23
C PHE A 8 11.94 2.06 6.13
N VAL A 9 11.90 1.52 4.90
CA VAL A 9 11.30 2.24 3.76
C VAL A 9 9.77 2.35 3.90
N ALA A 10 9.11 1.27 4.32
CA ALA A 10 7.65 1.21 4.43
C ALA A 10 7.10 2.13 5.54
N VAL A 11 7.83 2.25 6.65
CA VAL A 11 7.40 2.99 7.83
C VAL A 11 8.14 4.31 7.95
N TYR A 12 9.44 4.31 8.23
CA TYR A 12 10.14 5.53 8.64
C TYR A 12 10.32 6.52 7.49
N PHE A 13 10.82 6.05 6.34
CA PHE A 13 11.03 6.93 5.17
C PHE A 13 9.70 7.50 4.66
N ARG A 14 8.69 6.65 4.56
CA ARG A 14 7.32 7.05 4.21
C ARG A 14 6.76 8.07 5.19
N SER A 15 6.90 7.83 6.49
CA SER A 15 6.38 8.71 7.53
C SER A 15 7.09 10.06 7.53
N GLY A 16 8.40 10.09 7.29
CA GLY A 16 9.17 11.33 7.15
C GLY A 16 8.68 12.20 5.99
N ILE A 17 8.49 11.61 4.81
CA ILE A 17 7.90 12.33 3.66
C ILE A 17 6.46 12.78 3.99
N GLY A 18 5.68 11.95 4.68
CA GLY A 18 4.33 12.30 5.11
C GLY A 18 4.28 13.50 6.06
N PHE A 19 5.18 13.56 7.04
CA PHE A 19 5.31 14.72 7.93
C PHE A 19 5.67 15.98 7.15
N LEU A 20 6.66 15.88 6.25
CA LEU A 20 7.07 17.01 5.43
C LEU A 20 5.92 17.51 4.55
N ALA A 21 5.17 16.60 3.92
CA ALA A 21 4.01 16.93 3.11
C ALA A 21 2.95 17.71 3.93
N VAL A 22 2.65 17.25 5.14
CA VAL A 22 1.68 17.92 6.02
C VAL A 22 2.16 19.31 6.43
N ILE A 23 3.46 19.47 6.75
CA ILE A 23 4.04 20.78 7.10
C ILE A 23 3.87 21.77 5.94
N PHE A 24 4.19 21.37 4.71
CA PHE A 24 4.01 22.21 3.52
C PHE A 24 2.53 22.58 3.27
N LEU A 25 1.59 21.67 3.50
CA LEU A 25 0.16 21.97 3.38
C LEU A 25 -0.34 22.91 4.48
N LEU A 26 0.16 22.76 5.71
CA LEU A 26 -0.13 23.69 6.81
C LEU A 26 0.43 25.09 6.50
N PHE A 27 1.64 25.18 5.97
CA PHE A 27 2.18 26.46 5.52
C PHE A 27 1.39 27.06 4.36
N GLY A 28 0.95 26.24 3.41
CA GLY A 28 0.04 26.67 2.34
C GLY A 28 -1.25 27.29 2.90
N LYS A 29 -1.83 26.71 3.96
CA LYS A 29 -2.97 27.31 4.68
C LYS A 29 -2.60 28.61 5.40
N LEU A 30 -1.52 28.61 6.18
CA LEU A 30 -1.16 29.73 7.07
C LEU A 30 -0.75 30.98 6.29
N PHE A 31 0.02 30.80 5.21
CA PHE A 31 0.55 31.89 4.39
C PHE A 31 -0.24 32.11 3.09
N LEU A 32 -1.31 31.34 2.85
CA LEU A 32 -2.07 31.35 1.60
C LEU A 32 -1.16 31.16 0.36
N SER A 33 -0.08 30.39 0.50
CA SER A 33 0.90 30.14 -0.56
C SER A 33 0.51 28.93 -1.40
N ILE A 34 0.36 29.17 -2.70
CA ILE A 34 0.05 28.14 -3.69
C ILE A 34 1.25 27.21 -3.88
N GLU A 35 2.47 27.75 -3.83
CA GLU A 35 3.72 27.00 -3.99
C GLU A 35 3.88 25.98 -2.86
N SER A 36 3.65 26.40 -1.62
CA SER A 36 3.71 25.52 -0.45
C SER A 36 2.66 24.41 -0.53
N PHE A 37 1.44 24.76 -0.96
CA PHE A 37 0.36 23.79 -1.16
C PHE A 37 0.69 22.78 -2.28
N ALA A 38 1.24 23.25 -3.40
CA ALA A 38 1.64 22.41 -4.53
C ALA A 38 2.75 21.43 -4.12
N ILE A 39 3.79 21.89 -3.41
CA ILE A 39 4.86 21.04 -2.90
C ILE A 39 4.31 19.95 -1.98
N GLY A 40 3.43 20.31 -1.04
CA GLY A 40 2.79 19.35 -0.14
C GLY A 40 2.01 18.27 -0.90
N THR A 41 1.29 18.67 -1.96
CA THR A 41 0.53 17.74 -2.80
C THR A 41 1.43 16.81 -3.60
N ILE A 42 2.55 17.31 -4.16
CA ILE A 42 3.55 16.51 -4.87
C ILE A 42 4.17 15.46 -3.93
N LEU A 43 4.50 15.86 -2.69
CA LEU A 43 5.05 14.94 -1.69
C LEU A 43 4.04 13.84 -1.33
N PHE A 44 2.75 14.17 -1.17
CA PHE A 44 1.71 13.16 -0.99
C PHE A 44 1.59 12.22 -2.20
N GLY A 45 1.71 12.75 -3.42
CA GLY A 45 1.77 11.95 -4.64
C GLY A 45 2.92 10.93 -4.61
N ALA A 46 4.11 11.36 -4.18
CA ALA A 46 5.27 10.49 -4.04
C ALA A 46 5.10 9.36 -3.00
N LEU A 47 4.23 9.54 -2.00
CA LEU A 47 3.91 8.49 -1.02
C LEU A 47 3.10 7.33 -1.63
N TRP A 48 2.35 7.57 -2.70
CA TRP A 48 1.48 6.57 -3.31
C TRP A 48 2.22 5.29 -3.75
N PRO A 49 3.29 5.35 -4.57
CA PRO A 49 4.04 4.16 -4.98
C PRO A 49 4.70 3.44 -3.80
N ILE A 50 5.13 4.19 -2.78
CA ILE A 50 5.72 3.62 -1.57
C ILE A 50 4.65 2.83 -0.79
N LYS A 51 3.44 3.39 -0.64
CA LYS A 51 2.29 2.72 -0.02
C LYS A 51 1.87 1.47 -0.78
N SER A 52 1.68 1.58 -2.08
CA SER A 52 1.10 0.50 -2.89
C SER A 52 2.08 -0.63 -3.14
N GLY A 53 3.37 -0.32 -3.29
CA GLY A 53 4.43 -1.30 -3.51
C GLY A 53 4.99 -1.85 -2.20
N VAL A 54 5.71 -1.03 -1.44
CA VAL A 54 6.56 -1.49 -0.32
C VAL A 54 5.74 -2.23 0.73
N THR A 55 4.57 -1.71 1.08
CA THR A 55 3.71 -2.32 2.10
C THR A 55 3.20 -3.69 1.66
N LYS A 56 2.79 -3.85 0.40
CA LYS A 56 2.38 -5.16 -0.14
C LYS A 56 3.53 -6.14 -0.15
N TYR A 57 4.72 -5.70 -0.58
CA TYR A 57 5.92 -6.54 -0.56
C TYR A 57 6.27 -6.98 0.86
N TYR A 58 6.29 -6.06 1.82
CA TYR A 58 6.58 -6.36 3.21
C TYR A 58 5.59 -7.38 3.80
N ILE A 59 4.29 -7.18 3.59
CA ILE A 59 3.25 -8.13 4.06
C ILE A 59 3.42 -9.48 3.38
N SER A 60 3.73 -9.51 2.08
CA SER A 60 3.93 -10.77 1.36
C SER A 60 5.11 -11.59 1.90
N GLU A 61 6.19 -10.94 2.33
CA GLU A 61 7.35 -11.61 2.91
C GLU A 61 7.13 -12.08 4.36
N CYS A 62 6.24 -11.41 5.09
CA CYS A 62 5.91 -11.77 6.48
C CYS A 62 4.77 -12.79 6.56
N SER A 63 4.01 -12.99 5.48
CA SER A 63 2.86 -13.90 5.47
C SER A 63 3.27 -15.32 5.07
N PRO A 64 2.69 -16.36 5.70
CA PRO A 64 2.89 -17.74 5.26
C PRO A 64 2.45 -17.97 3.81
N ASP A 65 3.17 -18.80 3.06
CA ASP A 65 2.97 -18.96 1.61
C ASP A 65 1.52 -19.34 1.23
N LYS A 66 0.89 -20.25 1.99
CA LYS A 66 -0.48 -20.73 1.73
C LYS A 66 -1.56 -19.65 1.82
N ILE A 67 -1.37 -18.65 2.68
CA ILE A 67 -2.37 -17.61 2.97
C ILE A 67 -1.89 -16.20 2.58
N ARG A 68 -0.74 -16.10 1.89
CA ARG A 68 -0.18 -14.83 1.38
C ARG A 68 -1.17 -14.06 0.50
N GLY A 69 -1.93 -14.77 -0.34
CA GLY A 69 -2.98 -14.17 -1.17
C GLY A 69 -4.06 -13.49 -0.34
N PHE A 70 -4.50 -14.14 0.74
CA PHE A 70 -5.51 -13.58 1.65
C PHE A 70 -5.00 -12.32 2.37
N PHE A 71 -3.77 -12.32 2.90
CA PHE A 71 -3.22 -11.13 3.58
C PHE A 71 -2.99 -9.94 2.63
N THR A 72 -2.47 -10.20 1.43
CA THR A 72 -2.20 -9.15 0.44
C THR A 72 -3.49 -8.55 -0.12
N GLN A 73 -4.52 -9.37 -0.37
CA GLN A 73 -5.86 -8.88 -0.75
C GLN A 73 -6.59 -8.23 0.43
N GLY A 74 -6.46 -8.80 1.63
CA GLY A 74 -7.00 -8.26 2.87
C GLY A 74 -6.49 -6.85 3.15
N LEU A 75 -5.20 -6.56 2.88
CA LEU A 75 -4.67 -5.21 2.96
C LEU A 75 -5.44 -4.23 2.06
N VAL A 76 -5.74 -4.63 0.82
CA VAL A 76 -6.49 -3.78 -0.13
C VAL A 76 -7.88 -3.49 0.42
N SER A 77 -8.59 -4.51 0.91
CA SER A 77 -9.94 -4.33 1.45
C SER A 77 -9.96 -3.55 2.76
N ILE A 78 -9.06 -3.81 3.70
CA ILE A 78 -8.98 -3.01 4.93
C ILE A 78 -8.65 -1.55 4.60
N THR A 79 -7.72 -1.31 3.67
CA THR A 79 -7.37 0.05 3.22
C THR A 79 -8.56 0.75 2.58
N GLY A 80 -9.39 0.04 1.80
CA GLY A 80 -10.59 0.59 1.20
C GLY A 80 -11.69 0.88 2.23
N LEU A 81 -11.91 0.00 3.21
CA LEU A 81 -12.84 0.25 4.32
C LEU A 81 -12.43 1.48 5.14
N LEU A 82 -11.13 1.64 5.42
CA LEU A 82 -10.61 2.82 6.08
C LEU A 82 -10.76 4.09 5.21
N HIS A 83 -10.59 3.99 3.90
CA HIS A 83 -10.89 5.11 2.98
C HIS A 83 -12.36 5.50 3.02
N ILE A 84 -13.26 4.53 3.10
CA ILE A 84 -14.70 4.80 3.20
C ILE A 84 -15.02 5.52 4.51
N GLY A 85 -14.49 5.02 5.64
CA GLY A 85 -14.64 5.67 6.95
C GLY A 85 -14.09 7.09 6.96
N ALA A 86 -12.90 7.30 6.38
CA ALA A 86 -12.33 8.64 6.19
C ALA A 86 -13.20 9.51 5.27
N GLY A 87 -13.75 8.96 4.20
CA GLY A 87 -14.64 9.65 3.28
C GLY A 87 -15.89 10.21 3.96
N PHE A 88 -16.49 9.45 4.89
CA PHE A 88 -17.61 9.95 5.70
C PHE A 88 -17.19 11.11 6.61
N LEU A 89 -16.04 11.01 7.28
CA LEU A 89 -15.50 12.10 8.11
C LEU A 89 -15.19 13.38 7.30
N LEU A 90 -14.86 13.21 6.02
CA LEU A 90 -14.51 14.28 5.08
C LEU A 90 -15.72 14.82 4.31
N LEU A 91 -16.95 14.44 4.64
CA LEU A 91 -18.13 15.08 4.05
C LEU A 91 -18.20 16.57 4.44
N PRO A 92 -18.82 17.43 3.61
CA PRO A 92 -18.96 18.87 3.91
C PRO A 92 -19.62 19.18 5.25
N GLN A 93 -20.49 18.26 5.72
CA GLN A 93 -21.19 18.35 7.01
C GLN A 93 -20.25 18.20 8.22
N PHE A 94 -19.09 17.57 8.05
CA PHE A 94 -18.12 17.27 9.11
C PHE A 94 -16.83 18.07 8.89
N LEU A 95 -15.73 17.41 8.51
CA LEU A 95 -14.42 18.04 8.33
C LEU A 95 -14.20 18.57 6.91
N GLY A 96 -15.03 18.19 5.94
CA GLY A 96 -14.87 18.56 4.52
C GLY A 96 -15.34 19.96 4.14
N ASN A 97 -15.25 20.94 5.05
CA ASN A 97 -15.62 22.32 4.77
C ASN A 97 -14.43 23.26 4.91
N ASP A 98 -14.58 24.48 4.38
CA ASP A 98 -13.53 25.50 4.32
C ASP A 98 -12.96 25.85 5.70
N LYS A 99 -13.76 25.69 6.76
CA LYS A 99 -13.36 26.00 8.13
C LYS A 99 -12.60 24.86 8.79
N TYR A 100 -12.96 23.60 8.58
CA TYR A 100 -12.47 22.47 9.38
C TYR A 100 -11.54 21.50 8.63
N TRP A 101 -11.34 21.66 7.33
CA TRP A 101 -10.50 20.73 6.53
C TRP A 101 -9.09 20.54 7.10
N HIS A 102 -8.51 21.58 7.69
CA HIS A 102 -7.15 21.53 8.21
C HIS A 102 -7.01 20.64 9.47
N TYR A 103 -8.10 20.33 10.17
CA TYR A 103 -8.07 19.34 11.26
C TYR A 103 -7.68 17.95 10.76
N THR A 104 -7.96 17.63 9.50
CA THR A 104 -7.56 16.37 8.86
C THR A 104 -6.04 16.22 8.79
N LEU A 105 -5.31 17.33 8.68
CA LEU A 105 -3.84 17.36 8.69
C LEU A 105 -3.27 17.02 10.08
N TYR A 106 -3.90 17.51 11.15
CA TYR A 106 -3.51 17.16 12.51
C TYR A 106 -3.82 15.70 12.84
N ILE A 107 -4.98 15.19 12.38
CA ILE A 107 -5.32 13.77 12.50
C ILE A 107 -4.28 12.92 11.75
N ALA A 108 -3.88 13.34 10.54
CA ALA A 108 -2.85 12.64 9.77
C ALA A 108 -1.51 12.55 10.52
N ILE A 109 -1.06 13.65 11.14
CA ILE A 109 0.12 13.67 12.01
C ILE A 109 -0.01 12.66 13.16
N GLY A 110 -1.17 12.64 13.82
CA GLY A 110 -1.44 11.68 14.90
C GLY A 110 -1.36 10.23 14.43
N ILE A 111 -1.97 9.92 13.29
CA ILE A 111 -1.93 8.58 12.69
C ILE A 111 -0.49 8.18 12.32
N ILE A 112 0.30 9.10 11.75
CA ILE A 112 1.71 8.83 11.45
C ILE A 112 2.50 8.54 12.74
N GLY A 113 2.27 9.29 13.82
CA GLY A 113 2.90 9.07 15.12
C GLY A 113 2.55 7.70 15.72
N ILE A 114 1.27 7.31 15.66
CA ILE A 114 0.82 5.98 16.09
C ILE A 114 1.49 4.90 15.25
N PHE A 115 1.57 5.09 13.92
CA PHE A 115 2.17 4.11 13.03
C PHE A 115 3.67 3.90 13.29
N ILE A 116 4.43 4.98 13.50
CA ILE A 116 5.85 4.91 13.91
C ILE A 116 5.99 4.16 15.23
N SER A 117 5.14 4.48 16.21
CA SER A 117 5.18 3.88 17.55
C SER A 117 4.87 2.38 17.50
N ALA A 118 3.82 2.00 16.77
CA ALA A 118 3.45 0.61 16.56
C ALA A 118 4.56 -0.17 15.83
N ALA A 119 5.22 0.47 14.86
CA ALA A 119 6.29 -0.17 14.11
C ALA A 119 7.47 -0.59 14.99
N VAL A 120 7.74 0.06 16.13
CA VAL A 120 8.83 -0.36 17.03
C VAL A 120 8.65 -1.81 17.49
N PHE A 121 7.42 -2.25 17.70
CA PHE A 121 7.10 -3.61 18.15
C PHE A 121 7.08 -4.66 17.03
N ILE A 122 6.97 -4.24 15.77
CA ILE A 122 6.86 -5.15 14.62
C ILE A 122 8.27 -5.53 14.15
N PRO A 123 8.61 -6.82 14.02
CA PRO A 123 9.92 -7.23 13.52
C PRO A 123 10.11 -6.87 12.03
N GLU A 124 11.36 -6.78 11.57
CA GLU A 124 11.66 -6.61 10.15
C GLU A 124 11.34 -7.89 9.36
N SER A 125 11.22 -7.79 8.03
CA SER A 125 10.97 -8.93 7.15
C SER A 125 11.96 -10.08 7.43
N PRO A 126 11.48 -11.31 7.71
CA PRO A 126 12.35 -12.44 8.01
C PRO A 126 13.32 -12.75 6.87
N LYS A 127 12.84 -12.65 5.62
CA LYS A 127 13.64 -12.86 4.41
C LYS A 127 14.75 -11.82 4.26
N PHE A 128 14.45 -10.54 4.51
CA PHE A 128 15.45 -9.49 4.51
C PHE A 128 16.54 -9.74 5.56
N LEU A 129 16.15 -10.08 6.79
CA LEU A 129 17.08 -10.39 7.88
C LEU A 129 17.97 -11.59 7.56
N TRP A 130 17.41 -12.63 6.92
CA TRP A 130 18.15 -13.81 6.50
C TRP A 130 19.22 -13.48 5.45
N PHE A 131 18.88 -12.68 4.45
CA PHE A 131 19.82 -12.27 3.39
C PHE A 131 20.94 -11.36 3.92
N GLN A 132 20.64 -10.53 4.92
CA GLN A 132 21.62 -9.72 5.65
C GLN A 132 22.51 -10.53 6.62
N GLY A 133 22.32 -11.85 6.71
CA GLY A 133 23.11 -12.73 7.59
C GLY A 133 22.68 -12.72 9.06
N LYS A 134 21.61 -12.00 9.43
CA LYS A 134 21.07 -11.92 10.79
C LYS A 134 20.13 -13.09 11.08
N LYS A 135 20.67 -14.32 11.07
CA LYS A 135 19.88 -15.57 11.17
C LYS A 135 19.03 -15.65 12.44
N PHE A 136 19.57 -15.24 13.59
CA PHE A 136 18.84 -15.28 14.86
C PHE A 136 17.60 -14.37 14.84
N ASP A 137 17.75 -13.13 14.38
CA ASP A 137 16.65 -12.17 14.26
C ASP A 137 15.62 -12.63 13.22
N ALA A 138 16.08 -13.23 12.12
CA ALA A 138 15.20 -13.80 11.10
C ALA A 138 14.32 -14.91 11.69
N ILE A 139 14.89 -15.86 12.45
CA ILE A 139 14.14 -16.94 13.11
C ILE A 139 13.14 -16.36 14.11
N LYS A 140 13.53 -15.33 14.87
CA LYS A 140 12.64 -14.64 15.81
C LYS A 140 11.46 -13.99 15.07
N ALA A 141 11.72 -13.36 13.91
CA ALA A 141 10.68 -12.76 13.07
C ALA A 141 9.74 -13.83 12.47
N VAL A 142 10.26 -14.97 11.99
CA VAL A 142 9.42 -16.10 11.52
C VAL A 142 8.51 -16.58 12.65
N LYS A 143 9.05 -16.81 13.85
CA LYS A 143 8.24 -17.24 15.01
C LYS A 143 7.16 -16.22 15.38
N ALA A 144 7.45 -14.93 15.23
CA ALA A 144 6.49 -13.87 15.51
C ALA A 144 5.33 -13.81 14.49
N PHE A 145 5.61 -14.01 13.20
CA PHE A 145 4.61 -13.89 12.14
C PHE A 145 3.86 -15.20 11.83
N HIS A 146 4.56 -16.33 11.82
CA HIS A 146 4.00 -17.63 11.42
C HIS A 146 3.54 -18.45 12.64
N GLY A 147 3.99 -18.11 13.85
CA GLY A 147 3.67 -18.81 15.09
C GLY A 147 4.84 -19.65 15.66
N LYS A 148 4.66 -20.16 16.88
CA LYS A 148 5.74 -20.84 17.65
C LYS A 148 6.05 -22.26 17.18
N ASN A 149 5.08 -22.97 16.59
CA ASN A 149 5.18 -24.40 16.23
C ASN A 149 5.47 -24.63 14.74
N VAL A 150 6.07 -23.64 14.10
CA VAL A 150 6.32 -23.67 12.66
C VAL A 150 7.64 -24.36 12.40
N ASP A 151 7.68 -25.15 11.34
CA ASP A 151 8.93 -25.73 10.84
C ASP A 151 9.83 -24.61 10.27
N ILE A 152 10.81 -24.22 11.08
CA ILE A 152 11.77 -23.17 10.74
C ILE A 152 12.72 -23.66 9.64
N GLU A 153 13.02 -24.95 9.62
CA GLU A 153 14.01 -25.54 8.71
C GLU A 153 13.52 -25.48 7.26
N SER A 154 12.27 -25.87 7.01
CA SER A 154 11.69 -25.75 5.65
C SER A 154 11.61 -24.31 5.14
N ILE A 155 11.25 -23.35 6.01
CA ILE A 155 11.16 -21.93 5.65
C ILE A 155 12.54 -21.37 5.33
N THR A 156 13.52 -21.63 6.18
CA THR A 156 14.90 -21.13 6.00
C THR A 156 15.59 -21.78 4.81
N HIS A 157 15.34 -23.06 4.55
CA HIS A 157 15.78 -23.73 3.32
C HIS A 157 15.19 -23.07 2.06
N GLY A 158 13.92 -22.65 2.11
CA GLY A 158 13.29 -21.86 1.05
C GLY A 158 14.05 -20.54 0.78
N TYR A 159 14.47 -19.83 1.83
CA TYR A 159 15.27 -18.61 1.68
C TYR A 159 16.66 -18.89 1.10
N ASP A 160 17.32 -19.99 1.49
CA ASP A 160 18.62 -20.37 0.96
C ASP A 160 18.54 -20.74 -0.54
N LEU A 161 17.48 -21.45 -0.95
CA LEU A 161 17.20 -21.71 -2.37
C LEU A 161 17.01 -20.41 -3.15
N GLU A 162 16.17 -19.49 -2.68
CA GLU A 162 15.99 -18.20 -3.33
C GLU A 162 17.29 -17.40 -3.42
N ARG A 163 18.10 -17.40 -2.34
CA ARG A 163 19.41 -16.76 -2.31
C ARG A 163 20.34 -17.37 -3.36
N SER A 164 20.37 -18.70 -3.48
CA SER A 164 21.19 -19.41 -4.47
C SER A 164 20.81 -19.04 -5.90
N ILE A 165 19.51 -18.89 -6.19
CA ILE A 165 19.00 -18.49 -7.52
C ILE A 165 19.42 -17.05 -7.84
N ILE A 166 19.31 -16.14 -6.85
CA ILE A 166 19.69 -14.74 -7.02
C ILE A 166 21.20 -14.59 -7.24
N HIS A 167 22.03 -15.35 -6.50
CA HIS A 167 23.48 -15.34 -6.70
C HIS A 167 23.93 -16.02 -8.00
N THR A 168 23.26 -17.08 -8.44
CA THR A 168 23.57 -17.75 -9.72
C THR A 168 23.18 -16.89 -10.92
N LYS A 169 22.13 -16.06 -10.79
CA LYS A 169 21.67 -15.11 -11.81
C LYS A 169 22.23 -13.69 -11.61
N SER A 170 23.32 -13.50 -10.85
CA SER A 170 23.81 -12.19 -10.38
C SER A 170 24.42 -11.28 -11.46
N ASN A 171 23.67 -10.95 -12.49
CA ASN A 171 23.66 -9.57 -12.92
C ASN A 171 22.39 -8.97 -12.35
N HIS A 172 22.50 -7.81 -11.70
CA HIS A 172 21.33 -6.94 -11.52
C HIS A 172 20.58 -6.94 -12.84
N ILE A 173 19.39 -7.53 -12.87
CA ILE A 173 18.66 -7.74 -14.12
C ILE A 173 18.41 -6.34 -14.66
N ASN A 174 19.17 -5.97 -15.68
CA ASN A 174 19.03 -4.66 -16.27
C ASN A 174 17.72 -4.67 -17.07
N LEU A 175 17.00 -3.54 -17.14
CA LEU A 175 15.74 -3.46 -17.87
C LEU A 175 15.90 -3.99 -19.31
N SER A 176 17.04 -3.73 -19.94
CA SER A 176 17.38 -4.26 -21.28
C SER A 176 17.45 -5.80 -21.35
N GLN A 177 17.87 -6.47 -20.27
CA GLN A 177 17.94 -7.94 -20.22
C GLN A 177 16.55 -8.58 -20.08
N ILE A 178 15.62 -7.91 -19.38
CA ILE A 178 14.21 -8.34 -19.27
C ILE A 178 13.56 -8.45 -20.64
N TRP A 179 13.86 -7.51 -21.54
CA TRP A 179 13.32 -7.50 -22.90
C TRP A 179 13.93 -8.57 -23.82
N LYS A 180 15.14 -9.05 -23.51
CA LYS A 180 15.85 -10.07 -24.32
C LYS A 180 15.42 -11.50 -23.96
N ASP A 181 15.06 -11.74 -22.71
CA ASP A 181 14.55 -13.03 -22.26
C ASP A 181 13.07 -13.19 -22.66
N ASN A 182 12.75 -14.23 -23.43
CA ASN A 182 11.38 -14.47 -23.91
C ASN A 182 10.37 -14.70 -22.78
N GLY A 183 10.77 -15.37 -21.69
CA GLY A 183 9.89 -15.64 -20.55
C GLY A 183 9.58 -14.37 -19.75
N LEU A 184 10.62 -13.58 -19.48
CA LEU A 184 10.48 -12.31 -18.77
C LEU A 184 9.72 -11.27 -19.62
N ARG A 185 9.97 -11.24 -20.94
CA ARG A 185 9.23 -10.37 -21.86
C ARG A 185 7.75 -10.70 -21.90
N ASN A 186 7.38 -11.98 -22.01
CA ASN A 186 5.96 -12.38 -22.01
C ASN A 186 5.27 -12.01 -20.69
N SER A 187 5.96 -12.18 -19.56
CA SER A 187 5.47 -11.76 -18.24
C SER A 187 5.31 -10.24 -18.15
N LEU A 188 6.22 -9.48 -18.74
CA LEU A 188 6.17 -8.01 -18.78
C LEU A 188 5.04 -7.51 -19.70
N ILE A 189 4.83 -8.14 -20.86
CA ILE A 189 3.70 -7.84 -21.75
C ILE A 189 2.38 -8.12 -21.04
N LEU A 190 2.26 -9.26 -20.35
CA LEU A 190 1.07 -9.58 -19.56
C LEU A 190 0.83 -8.56 -18.45
N LEU A 191 1.88 -8.19 -17.71
CA LEU A 191 1.81 -7.16 -16.68
C LEU A 191 1.35 -5.82 -17.26
N PHE A 192 1.91 -5.40 -18.39
CA PHE A 192 1.56 -4.16 -19.06
C PHE A 192 0.11 -4.19 -19.57
N ALA A 193 -0.32 -5.28 -20.21
CA ALA A 193 -1.68 -5.45 -20.68
C ALA A 193 -2.69 -5.42 -19.53
N ALA A 194 -2.41 -6.13 -18.43
CA ALA A 194 -3.25 -6.11 -17.23
C ALA A 194 -3.32 -4.71 -16.59
N ALA A 195 -2.18 -3.99 -16.52
CA ALA A 195 -2.13 -2.61 -16.02
C ALA A 195 -2.92 -1.65 -16.92
N LEU A 196 -2.84 -1.83 -18.23
CA LEU A 196 -3.54 -1.01 -19.21
C LEU A 196 -5.05 -1.20 -19.09
N VAL A 197 -5.53 -2.44 -19.05
CA VAL A 197 -6.97 -2.74 -18.90
C VAL A 197 -7.51 -2.21 -17.57
N SER A 198 -6.76 -2.37 -16.48
CA SER A 198 -7.20 -1.89 -15.16
C SER A 198 -7.23 -0.37 -15.05
N THR A 199 -6.33 0.35 -15.74
CA THR A 199 -6.21 1.81 -15.63
C THR A 199 -6.99 2.58 -16.69
N LEU A 200 -7.08 2.07 -17.93
CA LEU A 200 -7.80 2.71 -19.02
C LEU A 200 -9.19 2.10 -19.27
N GLY A 201 -9.57 1.12 -18.45
CA GLY A 201 -10.88 0.48 -18.53
C GLY A 201 -12.03 1.44 -18.16
N PRO A 202 -13.27 1.10 -18.55
CA PRO A 202 -14.45 1.90 -18.24
C PRO A 202 -14.63 2.20 -16.74
N LEU A 203 -14.20 1.29 -15.86
CA LEU A 203 -14.27 1.46 -14.41
C LEU A 203 -13.47 2.66 -13.92
N GLN A 204 -12.24 2.86 -14.40
CA GLN A 204 -11.40 3.98 -13.96
C GLN A 204 -11.96 5.32 -14.47
N ILE A 205 -12.47 5.35 -15.70
CA ILE A 205 -13.13 6.53 -16.28
C ILE A 205 -14.38 6.87 -15.46
N TYR A 206 -15.19 5.86 -15.12
CA TYR A 206 -16.32 6.03 -14.23
C TYR A 206 -15.89 6.61 -12.88
N PHE A 207 -14.87 6.06 -12.21
CA PHE A 207 -14.42 6.57 -10.91
C PHE A 207 -14.05 8.05 -10.95
N LEU A 208 -13.31 8.50 -11.98
CA LEU A 208 -12.90 9.89 -12.13
C LEU A 208 -14.07 10.86 -12.35
N TYR A 209 -15.09 10.45 -13.11
CA TYR A 209 -16.23 11.31 -13.47
C TYR A 209 -17.51 11.05 -12.67
N SER A 210 -17.53 10.03 -11.81
CA SER A 210 -18.75 9.53 -11.12
C SER A 210 -19.48 10.65 -10.36
N ILE A 211 -18.75 11.44 -9.59
CA ILE A 211 -19.31 12.55 -8.79
C ILE A 211 -19.90 13.61 -9.71
N VAL A 212 -19.14 14.03 -10.74
CA VAL A 212 -19.57 15.05 -11.71
C VAL A 212 -20.84 14.61 -12.45
N LEU A 213 -20.90 13.35 -12.89
CA LEU A 213 -22.07 12.79 -13.56
C LEU A 213 -23.29 12.76 -12.64
N LYS A 214 -23.15 12.29 -11.39
CA LYS A 214 -24.26 12.27 -10.43
C LYS A 214 -24.81 13.68 -10.18
N ILE A 215 -23.95 14.69 -10.06
CA ILE A 215 -24.38 16.09 -9.92
C ILE A 215 -25.18 16.53 -11.16
N LYS A 216 -24.73 16.17 -12.36
CA LYS A 216 -25.45 16.46 -13.61
C LYS A 216 -26.86 15.84 -13.65
N TYR A 217 -27.05 14.68 -13.01
CA TYR A 217 -28.36 14.02 -12.88
C TYR A 217 -29.20 14.53 -11.70
N GLY A 218 -28.78 15.60 -11.01
CA GLY A 218 -29.56 16.26 -9.96
C GLY A 218 -29.19 15.87 -8.53
N PHE A 219 -28.11 15.10 -8.30
CA PHE A 219 -27.63 14.82 -6.95
C PHE A 219 -26.90 16.05 -6.38
N THR A 220 -27.08 16.30 -5.09
CA THR A 220 -26.19 17.23 -4.36
C THR A 220 -24.80 16.61 -4.20
N ASN A 221 -23.76 17.44 -4.02
CA ASN A 221 -22.38 16.98 -3.76
C ASN A 221 -22.32 15.93 -2.62
N SER A 222 -23.00 16.20 -1.51
CA SER A 222 -23.04 15.30 -0.36
C SER A 222 -23.74 13.97 -0.68
N GLN A 223 -24.85 14.00 -1.42
CA GLN A 223 -25.56 12.78 -1.84
C GLN A 223 -24.71 11.95 -2.81
N ALA A 224 -24.04 12.60 -3.77
CA ALA A 224 -23.18 11.93 -4.75
C ALA A 224 -22.00 11.19 -4.10
N VAL A 225 -21.32 11.86 -3.15
CA VAL A 225 -20.22 11.27 -2.37
C VAL A 225 -20.73 10.14 -1.47
N THR A 226 -21.83 10.37 -0.74
CA THR A 226 -22.41 9.35 0.15
C THR A 226 -22.81 8.09 -0.61
N PHE A 227 -23.44 8.24 -1.78
CA PHE A 227 -23.81 7.12 -2.64
C PHE A 227 -22.58 6.32 -3.08
N GLU A 228 -21.49 7.00 -3.45
CA GLU A 228 -20.22 6.35 -3.81
C GLU A 228 -19.61 5.57 -2.63
N LEU A 229 -19.63 6.15 -1.44
CA LEU A 229 -19.14 5.49 -0.23
C LEU A 229 -19.95 4.24 0.12
N ILE A 230 -21.28 4.28 -0.03
CA ILE A 230 -22.16 3.12 0.20
C ILE A 230 -21.87 2.00 -0.80
N LEU A 231 -21.75 2.33 -2.10
CA LEU A 231 -21.41 1.32 -3.11
C LEU A 231 -20.08 0.63 -2.78
N ASN A 232 -19.04 1.42 -2.48
CA ASN A 232 -17.74 0.86 -2.12
C ASN A 232 -17.82 0.01 -0.84
N LEU A 233 -18.65 0.38 0.15
CA LEU A 233 -18.83 -0.40 1.37
C LEU A 233 -19.41 -1.79 1.11
N VAL A 234 -20.35 -1.90 0.15
CA VAL A 234 -21.02 -3.16 -0.19
C VAL A 234 -20.08 -4.09 -0.98
N PHE A 235 -19.36 -3.57 -1.97
CA PHE A 235 -18.63 -4.41 -2.93
C PHE A 235 -17.17 -4.69 -2.55
N LEU A 236 -16.52 -3.80 -1.79
CA LEU A 236 -15.09 -3.92 -1.46
C LEU A 236 -14.73 -5.11 -0.54
N PRO A 237 -15.61 -5.58 0.38
CA PRO A 237 -15.38 -6.81 1.13
C PRO A 237 -15.37 -8.09 0.29
N LEU A 238 -15.97 -8.10 -0.91
CA LEU A 238 -16.11 -9.31 -1.73
C LEU A 238 -14.77 -9.85 -2.24
N GLY A 239 -13.77 -8.99 -2.46
CA GLY A 239 -12.46 -9.40 -2.99
C GLY A 239 -11.74 -10.48 -2.16
N PRO A 240 -11.51 -10.26 -0.85
CA PRO A 240 -10.93 -11.26 0.04
C PRO A 240 -11.74 -12.55 0.12
N PHE A 241 -13.07 -12.49 0.08
CA PHE A 241 -13.91 -13.68 0.08
C PHE A 241 -13.72 -14.53 -1.18
N LEU A 242 -13.59 -13.89 -2.35
CA LEU A 242 -13.29 -14.60 -3.60
C LEU A 242 -11.92 -15.28 -3.55
N VAL A 243 -10.89 -14.59 -3.05
CA VAL A 243 -9.54 -15.16 -2.89
C VAL A 243 -9.53 -16.30 -1.87
N PHE A 244 -10.28 -16.16 -0.77
CA PHE A 244 -10.39 -17.20 0.24
C PHE A 244 -11.09 -18.45 -0.31
N ALA A 245 -12.16 -18.28 -1.10
CA ALA A 245 -12.90 -19.38 -1.71
C ALA A 245 -12.02 -20.23 -2.64
N THR A 246 -11.06 -19.61 -3.34
CA THR A 246 -10.11 -20.30 -4.23
C THR A 246 -9.00 -21.06 -3.50
N ILE A 247 -8.73 -20.76 -2.22
CA ILE A 247 -7.66 -21.43 -1.44
C ILE A 247 -8.11 -22.79 -0.88
N TYR A 248 -9.43 -23.00 -0.73
CA TYR A 248 -10.02 -24.22 -0.15
C TYR A 248 -10.67 -25.16 -1.18
N GLN A 249 -10.42 -24.94 -2.48
CA GLN A 249 -10.70 -25.89 -3.57
C GLN A 249 -9.43 -26.65 -3.93
#